data_AF-A0A0D9AE18-F1
#
_entry.id   AF-A0A0D9AE18-F1
#
_cell.length_a   1.000
_cell.length_b   1.000
_cell.length_c   1.000
_cell.angle_alpha   90.00
_cell.angle_beta   90.00
_cell.angle_gamma   90.00
#
_symmetry.space_group_name_H-M   'P 1'
#
loop_
_entity.id
_entity.type
_entity.pdbx_description
1 polymer ?
#
loop_
_entity_poly.entity_id
_entity_poly.type
_entity_poly.pdbx_seq_one_letter_code
_entity_poly.pdbx_strand_id
1 'polypeptide(L)'
;MSLMEFKQAPWRFSNSIYQKSALAMSPAPEYASSEVLLASLYRTIGFESASEGSVPQAGRDLDRRIQKLREKSQLPPSGAVIGVDAWHTVLHGILESPKLPNQSSKRFVQVTPLVPGAAIFSGSARLSSNSWPAGSLIRRMVCLGSKDQESAQRLWKHLFDSLSVNDKDDFFARWLEQETSSWNQGAGTWSLARIPEEEATTLTASDFQEIHFLPARRFAKDLQAIMQAKDSMTRRQWTSLLEAVLRLGAVSHVTWLCDVHARIWSCLSAALTEGAAPNEKEVRIAIFPEAPQYMAYGGKALQGIKDKVSSYLNARLGINTLLWSLKQIGTPYEGDFSSSKGIAALCQHIQNHRNALLRAGTLETIIDIREQEARALLCRKGIGSNLLEFARHALGQRQTAVPLLRGYDQGYILKKKGSSPSSPWIVSLGPVAVLALVHCALAGMGGPRSIHRLGLHLEAYGVTVDKHEIARNDLGHQLRMLGLVLDSPDAESGMLLLPPFHTSQVLQEYEHE
;
A
#
# COMPACT_ATOMS: atom_id res chain seq x y z
N MET A 1 -13.42 21.23 -18.91
CA MET A 1 -12.40 20.32 -19.46
C MET A 1 -12.92 19.64 -20.72
N SER A 2 -12.07 19.54 -21.74
CA SER A 2 -12.32 19.06 -23.10
C SER A 2 -11.26 18.03 -23.53
N LEU A 3 -11.50 17.31 -24.63
CA LEU A 3 -10.50 16.39 -25.21
C LEU A 3 -9.20 17.11 -25.56
N MET A 4 -9.27 18.34 -26.08
CA MET A 4 -8.08 19.11 -26.47
C MET A 4 -7.16 19.43 -25.28
N GLU A 5 -7.72 19.83 -24.14
CA GLU A 5 -6.95 20.06 -22.91
C GLU A 5 -6.33 18.75 -22.39
N PHE A 6 -7.04 17.63 -22.53
CA PHE A 6 -6.51 16.31 -22.18
C PHE A 6 -5.33 15.91 -23.08
N LYS A 7 -5.40 16.13 -24.41
CA LYS A 7 -4.29 15.87 -25.34
C LYS A 7 -3.01 16.62 -24.96
N GLN A 8 -3.13 17.85 -24.46
CA GLN A 8 -2.00 18.67 -24.06
C GLN A 8 -1.33 18.22 -22.75
N ALA A 9 -2.10 17.65 -21.82
CA ALA A 9 -1.59 17.25 -20.50
C ALA A 9 -2.31 15.99 -19.96
N PRO A 10 -2.11 14.82 -20.60
CA PRO A 10 -2.93 13.62 -20.36
C PRO A 10 -2.73 13.00 -18.97
N TRP A 11 -1.62 13.33 -18.30
CA TRP A 11 -1.34 12.86 -16.95
C TRP A 11 -1.90 13.77 -15.85
N ARG A 12 -2.15 15.05 -16.18
CA ARG A 12 -2.68 16.07 -15.24
C ARG A 12 -4.19 16.04 -15.17
N PHE A 13 -4.85 15.84 -16.30
CA PHE A 13 -6.30 15.84 -16.40
C PHE A 13 -6.82 14.43 -16.62
N SER A 14 -7.97 14.12 -16.07
CA SER A 14 -8.67 12.86 -16.32
C SER A 14 -10.18 13.14 -16.31
N ASN A 15 -10.94 12.33 -17.02
CA ASN A 15 -12.39 12.45 -17.04
C ASN A 15 -12.96 12.20 -15.64
N SER A 16 -14.01 12.93 -15.25
CA SER A 16 -14.60 12.85 -13.92
C SER A 16 -15.12 11.46 -13.57
N ILE A 17 -15.64 10.72 -14.56
CA ILE A 17 -16.12 9.34 -14.38
C ILE A 17 -14.97 8.42 -13.98
N TYR A 18 -13.82 8.57 -14.64
CA TYR A 18 -12.60 7.82 -14.30
C TYR A 18 -12.08 8.23 -12.92
N GLN A 19 -12.02 9.53 -12.62
CA GLN A 19 -11.45 10.03 -11.35
C GLN A 19 -12.26 9.60 -10.12
N LYS A 20 -13.59 9.58 -10.22
CA LYS A 20 -14.51 9.20 -9.14
C LYS A 20 -14.69 7.69 -9.00
N SER A 21 -14.09 6.89 -9.88
CA SER A 21 -14.21 5.43 -9.82
C SER A 21 -13.57 4.86 -8.54
N ALA A 22 -14.23 3.85 -7.96
CA ALA A 22 -13.69 3.03 -6.87
C ALA A 22 -12.39 2.31 -7.28
N LEU A 23 -12.20 2.08 -8.58
CA LEU A 23 -10.99 1.47 -9.15
C LEU A 23 -9.90 2.49 -9.47
N ALA A 24 -10.16 3.80 -9.43
CA ALA A 24 -9.16 4.81 -9.76
C ALA A 24 -7.91 4.73 -8.88
N MET A 25 -6.72 5.05 -9.43
CA MET A 25 -5.51 5.17 -8.63
C MET A 25 -5.26 6.65 -8.29
N SER A 26 -6.05 7.19 -7.35
CA SER A 26 -5.99 8.60 -6.95
C SER A 26 -5.93 8.77 -5.43
N PRO A 27 -4.96 9.55 -4.90
CA PRO A 27 -3.77 10.06 -5.61
C PRO A 27 -2.82 8.92 -6.00
N ALA A 28 -2.12 9.06 -7.12
CA ALA A 28 -1.22 8.02 -7.62
C ALA A 28 -0.02 7.82 -6.69
N PRO A 29 0.39 6.57 -6.41
CA PRO A 29 1.56 6.29 -5.59
C PRO A 29 2.85 6.94 -6.08
N GLU A 30 3.66 7.33 -5.12
CA GLU A 30 5.00 7.87 -5.30
C GLU A 30 5.99 7.13 -4.40
N TYR A 31 7.24 7.62 -4.36
CA TYR A 31 8.23 7.14 -3.40
C TYR A 31 7.64 7.05 -1.99
N ALA A 32 7.65 5.86 -1.41
CA ALA A 32 7.37 5.64 0.00
C ALA A 32 8.16 4.42 0.49
N SER A 33 8.84 4.56 1.62
CA SER A 33 9.29 3.41 2.41
C SER A 33 8.16 2.92 3.32
N SER A 34 8.38 1.80 3.99
CA SER A 34 7.43 1.28 4.99
C SER A 34 7.12 2.27 6.11
N GLU A 35 8.14 2.94 6.63
CA GLU A 35 7.98 3.97 7.65
C GLU A 35 7.13 5.14 7.14
N VAL A 36 7.26 5.50 5.86
CA VAL A 36 6.41 6.54 5.24
C VAL A 36 4.96 6.06 5.15
N LEU A 37 4.72 4.80 4.81
CA LEU A 37 3.36 4.21 4.81
C LEU A 37 2.72 4.30 6.21
N LEU A 38 3.45 3.87 7.25
CA LEU A 38 2.94 3.88 8.63
C LEU A 38 2.79 5.30 9.18
N ALA A 39 3.75 6.20 8.94
CA ALA A 39 3.66 7.60 9.36
C ALA A 39 2.48 8.32 8.68
N SER A 40 2.30 8.10 7.38
CA SER A 40 1.17 8.68 6.65
C SER A 40 -0.17 8.09 7.08
N LEU A 41 -0.19 6.80 7.46
CA LEU A 41 -1.36 6.18 8.07
C LEU A 41 -1.75 6.86 9.39
N TYR A 42 -0.81 7.10 10.32
CA TYR A 42 -1.09 7.84 11.55
C TYR A 42 -1.72 9.21 11.26
N ARG A 43 -1.16 9.97 10.32
CA ARG A 43 -1.72 11.27 9.94
C ARG A 43 -3.13 11.15 9.38
N THR A 44 -3.34 10.21 8.47
CA THR A 44 -4.63 9.99 7.80
C THR A 44 -5.73 9.52 8.76
N ILE A 45 -5.38 8.72 9.77
CA ILE A 45 -6.34 8.09 10.69
C ILE A 45 -6.59 8.89 11.96
N GLY A 46 -5.63 9.72 12.39
CA GLY A 46 -5.69 10.34 13.71
C GLY A 46 -5.31 11.82 13.79
N PHE A 47 -4.85 12.45 12.71
CA PHE A 47 -4.50 13.88 12.69
C PHE A 47 -5.14 14.60 11.50
N GLU A 48 -6.45 14.84 11.58
CA GLU A 48 -7.25 15.45 10.49
C GLU A 48 -6.67 16.79 9.97
N SER A 49 -6.05 17.58 10.85
CA SER A 49 -5.43 18.87 10.48
C SER A 49 -3.99 18.76 9.93
N ALA A 50 -3.35 17.59 10.00
CA ALA A 50 -1.97 17.42 9.58
C ALA A 50 -1.88 17.06 8.09
N SER A 51 -1.42 18.00 7.26
CA SER A 51 -1.16 17.73 5.85
C SER A 51 0.23 17.13 5.62
N GLU A 52 0.36 16.24 4.64
CA GLU A 52 1.66 15.64 4.27
C GLU A 52 2.74 16.67 3.90
N GLY A 53 2.31 17.81 3.35
CA GLY A 53 3.16 18.91 2.96
C GLY A 53 3.73 19.72 4.12
N SER A 54 3.10 19.70 5.29
CA SER A 54 3.58 20.44 6.46
C SER A 54 4.65 19.68 7.25
N VAL A 55 4.65 18.34 7.17
CA VAL A 55 5.56 17.46 7.93
C VAL A 55 7.04 17.82 7.75
N PRO A 56 7.57 18.08 6.52
CA PRO A 56 8.98 18.45 6.35
C PRO A 56 9.36 19.76 7.04
N GLN A 57 8.41 20.70 7.15
CA GLN A 57 8.62 21.98 7.82
C GLN A 57 8.53 21.80 9.35
N ALA A 58 7.54 21.04 9.83
CA ALA A 58 7.40 20.69 11.25
C ALA A 58 8.66 20.02 11.81
N GLY A 59 9.25 19.06 11.07
CA GLY A 59 10.53 18.44 11.45
C GLY A 59 11.70 19.43 11.53
N ARG A 60 11.79 20.38 10.59
CA ARG A 60 12.83 21.42 10.61
C ARG A 60 12.65 22.42 11.74
N ASP A 61 11.41 22.77 12.07
CA ASP A 61 11.10 23.71 13.14
C ASP A 61 11.31 23.06 14.52
N LEU A 62 10.97 21.77 14.67
CA LEU A 62 11.30 21.00 15.88
C LEU A 62 12.81 20.94 16.10
N ASP A 63 13.59 20.56 15.09
CA ASP A 63 15.05 20.45 15.19
C ASP A 63 15.68 21.82 15.53
N ARG A 64 15.21 22.90 14.89
CA ARG A 64 15.65 24.27 15.21
C ARG A 64 15.29 24.67 16.63
N ARG A 65 14.10 24.31 17.12
CA ARG A 65 13.66 24.58 18.49
C ARG A 65 14.55 23.87 19.50
N ILE A 66 14.81 22.58 19.29
CA ILE A 66 15.71 21.78 20.13
C ILE A 66 17.10 22.43 20.18
N GLN A 67 17.68 22.73 19.01
CA GLN A 67 19.00 23.35 18.94
C GLN A 67 19.07 24.69 19.67
N LYS A 68 18.06 25.55 19.52
CA LYS A 68 17.96 26.84 20.22
C LYS A 68 17.90 26.67 21.74
N LEU A 69 17.15 25.68 22.24
CA LEU A 69 17.06 25.40 23.67
C LEU A 69 18.38 24.87 24.24
N ARG A 70 19.09 24.02 23.47
CA ARG A 70 20.43 23.50 23.83
C ARG A 70 21.46 24.62 23.93
N GLU A 71 21.57 25.45 22.90
CA GLU A 71 22.54 26.56 22.84
C GLU A 71 22.33 27.57 23.98
N LYS A 72 21.08 27.77 24.40
CA LYS A 72 20.73 28.70 25.48
C LYS A 72 20.62 28.04 26.86
N SER A 73 20.90 26.73 26.97
CA SER A 73 20.74 25.94 28.20
C SER A 73 19.37 26.16 28.87
N GLN A 74 18.31 26.24 28.05
CA GLN A 74 16.95 26.47 28.52
C GLN A 74 16.26 25.18 28.93
N LEU A 75 15.27 25.30 29.83
CA LEU A 75 14.45 24.18 30.27
C LEU A 75 13.65 23.57 29.09
N PRO A 76 13.38 22.26 29.13
CA PRO A 76 12.52 21.60 28.14
C PRO A 76 11.07 22.12 28.24
N PRO A 77 10.24 21.90 27.20
CA PRO A 77 8.84 22.31 27.24
C PRO A 77 8.09 21.66 28.40
N SER A 78 7.04 22.33 28.88
CA SER A 78 6.16 21.78 29.93
C SER A 78 5.58 20.42 29.51
N GLY A 79 5.62 19.45 30.42
CA GLY A 79 5.19 18.07 30.19
C GLY A 79 6.31 17.10 29.77
N ALA A 80 7.44 17.62 29.27
CA ALA A 80 8.59 16.80 28.92
C ALA A 80 9.24 16.20 30.18
N VAL A 81 9.60 14.92 30.11
CA VAL A 81 10.18 14.18 31.23
C VAL A 81 11.69 14.30 31.24
N ILE A 82 12.31 14.37 30.05
CA ILE A 82 13.78 14.41 29.91
C ILE A 82 14.29 15.78 29.47
N GLY A 83 15.57 16.04 29.75
CA GLY A 83 16.25 17.25 29.32
C GLY A 83 16.42 17.34 27.80
N VAL A 84 16.65 18.56 27.30
CA VAL A 84 16.75 18.86 25.87
C VAL A 84 17.85 18.05 25.16
N ASP A 85 19.02 17.89 25.77
CA ASP A 85 20.11 17.08 25.20
C ASP A 85 19.78 15.59 25.14
N ALA A 86 19.09 15.07 26.14
CA ALA A 86 18.64 13.68 26.14
C ALA A 86 17.60 13.46 25.03
N TRP A 87 16.67 14.39 24.84
CA TRP A 87 15.68 14.31 23.76
C TRP A 87 16.34 14.37 22.37
N HIS A 88 17.33 15.24 22.20
CA HIS A 88 18.13 15.27 20.98
C HIS A 88 18.80 13.92 20.70
N THR A 89 19.38 13.27 21.72
CA THR A 89 19.99 11.93 21.60
C THR A 89 18.97 10.85 21.26
N VAL A 90 17.75 10.94 21.80
CA VAL A 90 16.66 10.01 21.46
C VAL A 90 16.29 10.14 19.98
N LEU A 91 16.10 11.36 19.47
CA LEU A 91 15.74 11.60 18.06
C LEU A 91 16.85 11.25 17.08
N HIS A 92 18.08 11.69 17.35
CA HIS A 92 19.24 11.54 16.44
C HIS A 92 20.12 10.33 16.78
N GLY A 93 19.60 9.37 17.53
CA GLY A 93 20.34 8.17 17.94
C GLY A 93 19.45 6.94 18.05
N ILE A 94 18.47 6.97 18.95
CA ILE A 94 17.62 5.80 19.23
C ILE A 94 16.55 5.60 18.15
N LEU A 95 15.91 6.70 17.74
CA LEU A 95 14.79 6.66 16.80
C LEU A 95 15.19 6.93 15.35
N GLU A 96 16.40 7.43 15.09
CA GLU A 96 16.84 7.85 13.76
C GLU A 96 16.79 6.67 12.78
N SER A 97 16.05 6.84 11.69
CA SER A 97 16.00 5.85 10.61
C SER A 97 17.34 5.83 9.88
N PRO A 98 17.94 4.66 9.59
CA PRO A 98 19.27 4.59 8.98
C PRO A 98 19.33 5.30 7.62
N LYS A 99 20.32 6.16 7.40
CA LYS A 99 20.45 6.89 6.13
C LYS A 99 20.72 5.95 4.95
N LEU A 100 20.20 6.28 3.78
CA LEU A 100 20.57 5.62 2.53
C LEU A 100 21.96 6.10 2.06
N PRO A 101 22.74 5.29 1.31
CA PRO A 101 24.08 5.66 0.85
C PRO A 101 24.19 7.01 0.12
N ASN A 102 23.14 7.41 -0.61
CA ASN A 102 23.12 8.65 -1.39
C ASN A 102 22.26 9.75 -0.75
N GLN A 103 21.75 9.54 0.47
CA GLN A 103 20.94 10.54 1.15
C GLN A 103 21.86 11.60 1.76
N SER A 104 21.64 12.87 1.42
CA SER A 104 22.43 13.96 1.98
C SER A 104 22.31 13.97 3.50
N SER A 105 23.39 14.31 4.20
CA SER A 105 23.38 14.59 5.64
C SER A 105 22.57 15.83 6.03
N LYS A 106 21.94 16.54 5.07
CA LYS A 106 21.15 17.74 5.34
C LYS A 106 19.96 17.41 6.24
N ARG A 107 19.79 18.30 7.22
CA ARG A 107 18.97 18.24 8.44
C ARG A 107 17.48 18.00 8.18
N PHE A 108 17.09 16.75 7.98
CA PHE A 108 15.69 16.36 8.16
C PHE A 108 15.63 15.22 9.17
N VAL A 109 14.84 15.43 10.23
CA VAL A 109 14.61 14.44 11.28
C VAL A 109 13.77 13.32 10.68
N GLN A 110 14.43 12.21 10.33
CA GLN A 110 13.78 10.99 9.90
C GLN A 110 13.85 9.97 11.02
N VAL A 111 12.72 9.71 11.67
CA VAL A 111 12.63 8.79 12.80
C VAL A 111 11.64 7.66 12.51
N THR A 112 11.81 6.53 13.18
CA THR A 112 10.83 5.46 13.15
C THR A 112 9.49 5.96 13.72
N PRO A 113 8.35 5.79 13.02
CA PRO A 113 7.03 6.14 13.53
C PRO A 113 6.51 5.10 14.54
N LEU A 114 7.16 4.97 15.70
CA LEU A 114 6.74 4.02 16.74
C LEU A 114 5.41 4.39 17.39
N VAL A 115 5.18 5.69 17.54
CA VAL A 115 4.00 6.28 18.18
C VAL A 115 3.40 7.35 17.28
N PRO A 116 2.09 7.65 17.39
CA PRO A 116 1.44 8.67 16.58
C PRO A 116 2.17 10.03 16.56
N GLY A 117 2.64 10.51 17.72
CA GLY A 117 3.28 11.82 17.83
C GLY A 117 4.50 12.01 16.92
N ALA A 118 5.23 10.94 16.58
CA ALA A 118 6.37 11.00 15.68
C ALA A 118 5.97 11.33 14.22
N ALA A 119 4.75 10.97 13.81
CA ALA A 119 4.27 11.17 12.45
C ALA A 119 3.96 12.64 12.11
N ILE A 120 3.86 13.52 13.11
CA ILE A 120 3.62 14.95 12.91
C ILE A 120 4.83 15.65 12.25
N PHE A 121 6.04 15.22 12.60
CA PHE A 121 7.27 15.90 12.20
C PHE A 121 8.22 15.03 11.38
N SER A 122 7.84 13.76 11.10
CA SER A 122 8.67 12.81 10.37
C SER A 122 7.89 11.88 9.43
N GLY A 123 8.62 11.18 8.56
CA GLY A 123 8.05 10.15 7.68
C GLY A 123 7.17 10.68 6.54
N SER A 124 7.54 11.81 5.92
CA SER A 124 6.88 12.29 4.69
C SER A 124 7.52 11.66 3.44
N ALA A 125 6.72 11.40 2.40
CA ALA A 125 7.19 10.86 1.12
C ALA A 125 8.18 11.79 0.40
N ARG A 126 7.97 13.11 0.51
CA ARG A 126 8.84 14.15 -0.03
C ARG A 126 9.21 15.16 1.04
N LEU A 127 10.33 15.83 0.84
CA LEU A 127 10.74 16.99 1.65
C LEU A 127 10.13 18.31 1.16
N SER A 128 9.10 18.24 0.31
CA SER A 128 8.40 19.38 -0.29
C SER A 128 6.91 19.41 0.06
N SER A 129 6.25 20.54 -0.18
CA SER A 129 4.86 20.79 0.22
C SER A 129 3.80 19.97 -0.52
N ASN A 130 4.13 19.36 -1.67
CA ASN A 130 3.21 18.52 -2.43
C ASN A 130 3.62 17.05 -2.32
N SER A 131 3.52 16.52 -1.09
CA SER A 131 3.88 15.15 -0.74
C SER A 131 2.64 14.25 -0.80
N TRP A 132 2.82 13.03 -1.30
CA TRP A 132 1.73 12.07 -1.50
C TRP A 132 1.19 11.52 -0.15
N PRO A 133 -0.13 11.56 0.10
CA PRO A 133 -0.75 10.99 1.31
C PRO A 133 -0.91 9.49 1.19
N ALA A 134 0.17 8.75 1.42
CA ALA A 134 0.20 7.30 1.31
C ALA A 134 -0.80 6.60 2.26
N GLY A 135 -1.17 7.21 3.39
CA GLY A 135 -2.21 6.70 4.29
C GLY A 135 -3.60 6.68 3.66
N SER A 136 -3.86 7.55 2.66
CA SER A 136 -5.12 7.51 1.89
C SER A 136 -5.24 6.24 1.05
N LEU A 137 -4.11 5.66 0.59
CA LEU A 137 -4.11 4.35 -0.07
C LEU A 137 -4.56 3.25 0.90
N ILE A 138 -4.07 3.28 2.15
CA ILE A 138 -4.45 2.30 3.17
C ILE A 138 -5.94 2.43 3.51
N ARG A 139 -6.42 3.66 3.70
CA ARG A 139 -7.86 3.93 3.90
C ARG A 139 -8.70 3.39 2.75
N ARG A 140 -8.30 3.64 1.50
CA ARG A 140 -8.99 3.12 0.31
C ARG A 140 -9.00 1.60 0.25
N MET A 141 -7.90 0.95 0.63
CA MET A 141 -7.85 -0.51 0.73
C MET A 141 -8.78 -1.05 1.82
N VAL A 142 -8.91 -0.34 2.96
CA VAL A 142 -9.90 -0.70 4.00
C VAL A 142 -11.32 -0.61 3.43
N CYS A 143 -11.66 0.46 2.70
CA CYS A 143 -12.96 0.58 2.03
C CYS A 143 -13.21 -0.54 1.01
N LEU A 144 -12.32 -0.71 0.03
CA LEU A 144 -12.47 -1.72 -1.03
C LEU A 144 -12.38 -3.17 -0.51
N GLY A 145 -11.69 -3.39 0.59
CA GLY A 145 -11.55 -4.69 1.24
C GLY A 145 -12.72 -5.08 2.14
N SER A 146 -13.64 -4.15 2.39
CA SER A 146 -14.82 -4.35 3.24
C SER A 146 -16.08 -4.57 2.42
N LYS A 147 -17.00 -5.38 2.97
CA LYS A 147 -18.28 -5.72 2.30
C LYS A 147 -19.21 -4.52 2.10
N ASP A 148 -19.13 -3.56 3.00
CA ASP A 148 -19.95 -2.35 3.04
C ASP A 148 -19.21 -1.24 3.81
N GLN A 149 -19.76 -0.03 3.76
CA GLN A 149 -19.19 1.15 4.40
C GLN A 149 -19.15 1.04 5.93
N GLU A 150 -20.13 0.38 6.54
CA GLU A 150 -20.18 0.19 8.00
C GLU A 150 -19.01 -0.69 8.48
N SER A 151 -18.76 -1.79 7.76
CA SER A 151 -17.65 -2.71 8.01
C SER A 151 -16.30 -1.99 7.83
N ALA A 152 -16.19 -1.12 6.82
CA ALA A 152 -15.01 -0.30 6.61
C ALA A 152 -14.78 0.69 7.78
N GLN A 153 -15.83 1.35 8.24
CA GLN A 153 -15.76 2.26 9.39
C GLN A 153 -15.38 1.53 10.69
N ARG A 154 -15.93 0.32 10.90
CA ARG A 154 -15.61 -0.51 12.07
C ARG A 154 -14.15 -0.96 12.05
N LEU A 155 -13.65 -1.41 10.90
CA LEU A 155 -12.24 -1.77 10.73
C LEU A 155 -11.33 -0.55 10.90
N TRP A 156 -11.70 0.60 10.34
CA TRP A 156 -10.95 1.85 10.47
C TRP A 156 -10.86 2.32 11.92
N LYS A 157 -11.97 2.27 12.66
CA LYS A 157 -11.98 2.56 14.10
C LYS A 157 -11.10 1.59 14.90
N HIS A 158 -11.21 0.29 14.65
CA HIS A 158 -10.37 -0.70 15.34
C HIS A 158 -8.87 -0.49 15.03
N LEU A 159 -8.53 -0.11 13.81
CA LEU A 159 -7.16 0.25 13.43
C LEU A 159 -6.67 1.49 14.17
N PHE A 160 -7.50 2.52 14.30
CA PHE A 160 -7.19 3.70 15.11
C PHE A 160 -6.93 3.34 16.58
N ASP A 161 -7.80 2.53 17.18
CA ASP A 161 -7.68 2.10 18.58
C ASP A 161 -6.40 1.27 18.79
N SER A 162 -6.05 0.41 17.83
CA SER A 162 -4.82 -0.39 17.85
C SER A 162 -3.57 0.47 17.67
N LEU A 163 -3.61 1.48 16.79
CA LEU A 163 -2.53 2.43 16.57
C LEU A 163 -2.37 3.43 17.72
N SER A 164 -3.39 3.63 18.54
CA SER A 164 -3.28 4.43 19.74
C SER A 164 -2.31 3.77 20.73
N VAL A 165 -1.60 4.59 21.51
CA VAL A 165 -0.77 4.13 22.61
C VAL A 165 -1.62 4.14 23.88
N ASN A 166 -1.72 3.00 24.56
CA ASN A 166 -2.53 2.84 25.77
C ASN A 166 -1.76 2.10 26.86
N ASP A 167 -2.41 1.83 28.00
CA ASP A 167 -1.77 1.22 29.18
C ASP A 167 -1.24 -0.20 28.98
N LYS A 168 -1.68 -0.90 27.92
CA LYS A 168 -1.16 -2.21 27.54
C LYS A 168 0.11 -2.13 26.70
N ASP A 169 0.39 -0.99 26.08
CA ASP A 169 1.65 -0.78 25.36
C ASP A 169 2.82 -0.70 26.36
N ASP A 170 4.01 -1.12 25.91
CA ASP A 170 5.21 -1.11 26.75
C ASP A 170 5.56 0.30 27.25
N PHE A 171 6.31 0.35 28.36
CA PHE A 171 6.66 1.61 29.03
C PHE A 171 7.36 2.59 28.09
N PHE A 172 8.20 2.10 27.18
CA PHE A 172 8.93 2.96 26.25
C PHE A 172 7.98 3.63 25.26
N ALA A 173 7.00 2.91 24.71
CA ALA A 173 5.98 3.50 23.84
C ALA A 173 5.12 4.56 24.55
N ARG A 174 4.67 4.27 25.77
CA ARG A 174 3.86 5.22 26.58
C ARG A 174 4.64 6.49 26.90
N TRP A 175 5.87 6.33 27.36
CA TRP A 175 6.77 7.45 27.60
C TRP A 175 7.04 8.25 26.32
N LEU A 176 7.30 7.58 25.19
CA LEU A 176 7.61 8.25 23.93
C LEU A 176 6.41 9.05 23.40
N GLU A 177 5.18 8.57 23.55
CA GLU A 177 3.98 9.32 23.16
C GLU A 177 3.78 10.56 24.04
N GLN A 178 3.98 10.45 25.35
CA GLN A 178 3.96 11.60 26.27
C GLN A 178 5.05 12.62 25.91
N GLU A 179 6.27 12.15 25.67
CA GLU A 179 7.42 13.00 25.37
C GLU A 179 7.16 13.73 24.04
N THR A 180 6.84 13.02 22.95
CA THR A 180 6.53 13.63 21.65
C THR A 180 5.38 14.64 21.73
N SER A 181 4.33 14.37 22.50
CA SER A 181 3.23 15.31 22.73
C SER A 181 3.68 16.63 23.35
N SER A 182 4.62 16.57 24.30
CA SER A 182 5.19 17.75 24.97
C SER A 182 6.02 18.62 24.02
N TRP A 183 6.64 18.00 23.02
CA TRP A 183 7.42 18.69 21.99
C TRP A 183 6.58 19.22 20.82
N ASN A 184 5.42 18.62 20.57
CA ASN A 184 4.50 18.91 19.46
C ASN A 184 3.34 19.87 19.82
N GLN A 185 3.49 20.71 20.84
CA GLN A 185 2.44 21.65 21.25
C GLN A 185 1.85 22.43 20.07
N GLY A 186 0.55 22.25 19.81
CA GLY A 186 -0.19 22.90 18.72
C GLY A 186 -0.27 22.11 17.40
N ALA A 187 0.26 20.89 17.30
CA ALA A 187 0.34 20.14 16.05
C ALA A 187 -0.88 19.25 15.70
N GLY A 188 -2.03 19.51 16.33
CA GLY A 188 -3.27 18.74 16.16
C GLY A 188 -3.51 17.75 17.31
N THR A 189 -4.76 17.34 17.48
CA THR A 189 -5.18 16.40 18.54
C THR A 189 -5.31 15.01 17.93
N TRP A 190 -4.70 14.00 18.57
CA TRP A 190 -4.89 12.60 18.18
C TRP A 190 -6.35 12.19 18.41
N SER A 191 -7.10 12.04 17.32
CA SER A 191 -8.53 11.72 17.36
C SER A 191 -8.95 11.05 16.06
N LEU A 192 -9.90 10.10 16.13
CA LEU A 192 -10.34 9.32 14.97
C LEU A 192 -10.82 10.24 13.84
N ALA A 193 -10.04 10.28 12.77
CA ALA A 193 -10.42 10.96 11.53
C ALA A 193 -11.44 10.11 10.77
N ARG A 194 -12.53 10.73 10.35
CA ARG A 194 -13.58 10.06 9.56
C ARG A 194 -13.07 9.73 8.17
N ILE A 195 -13.64 8.67 7.57
CA ILE A 195 -13.43 8.38 6.15
C ILE A 195 -14.25 9.42 5.36
N PRO A 196 -13.63 10.24 4.50
CA PRO A 196 -14.36 11.19 3.66
C PRO A 196 -15.35 10.46 2.75
N GLU A 197 -16.55 11.01 2.55
CA GLU A 197 -17.59 10.36 1.74
C GLU A 197 -17.11 10.06 0.31
N GLU A 198 -16.31 10.96 -0.27
CA GLU A 198 -15.72 10.81 -1.60
C GLU A 198 -14.76 9.61 -1.70
N GLU A 199 -14.16 9.21 -0.58
CA GLU A 199 -13.23 8.07 -0.49
C GLU A 199 -13.87 6.82 0.11
N ALA A 200 -15.08 6.92 0.65
CA ALA A 200 -15.86 5.82 1.22
C ALA A 200 -16.48 4.92 0.14
N THR A 201 -15.75 4.70 -0.97
CA THR A 201 -16.20 3.89 -2.10
C THR A 201 -15.90 2.42 -1.86
N THR A 202 -16.94 1.59 -1.99
CA THR A 202 -16.87 0.12 -1.90
C THR A 202 -17.20 -0.48 -3.26
N LEU A 203 -16.87 -1.77 -3.45
CA LEU A 203 -17.35 -2.51 -4.61
C LEU A 203 -18.85 -2.80 -4.46
N THR A 204 -19.53 -3.05 -5.58
CA THR A 204 -20.90 -3.54 -5.53
C THR A 204 -20.95 -4.89 -4.80
N ALA A 205 -22.08 -5.22 -4.18
CA ALA A 205 -22.21 -6.47 -3.42
C ALA A 205 -21.92 -7.72 -4.27
N SER A 206 -22.36 -7.74 -5.54
CA SER A 206 -22.10 -8.84 -6.47
C SER A 206 -20.61 -8.98 -6.78
N ASP A 207 -19.94 -7.88 -7.14
CA ASP A 207 -18.51 -7.90 -7.44
C ASP A 207 -17.69 -8.26 -6.20
N PHE A 208 -18.03 -7.72 -5.03
CA PHE A 208 -17.32 -8.04 -3.78
C PHE A 208 -17.37 -9.54 -3.43
N GLN A 209 -18.50 -10.19 -3.69
CA GLN A 209 -18.70 -11.62 -3.41
C GLN A 209 -18.04 -12.51 -4.46
N GLU A 210 -18.19 -12.20 -5.75
CA GLU A 210 -17.78 -13.07 -6.85
C GLU A 210 -16.31 -12.89 -7.26
N ILE A 211 -15.66 -11.77 -6.94
CA ILE A 211 -14.22 -11.61 -7.22
C ILE A 211 -13.42 -12.57 -6.34
N HIS A 212 -12.66 -13.46 -6.96
CA HIS A 212 -11.79 -14.41 -6.26
C HIS A 212 -10.52 -13.73 -5.70
N PHE A 213 -9.83 -12.97 -6.54
CA PHE A 213 -8.60 -12.28 -6.17
C PHE A 213 -8.82 -10.78 -5.94
N LEU A 214 -8.79 -10.38 -4.67
CA LEU A 214 -8.93 -8.99 -4.24
C LEU A 214 -7.93 -8.71 -3.10
N PRO A 215 -6.74 -8.13 -3.38
CA PRO A 215 -5.71 -7.89 -2.37
C PRO A 215 -6.19 -7.03 -1.20
N ALA A 216 -7.08 -6.07 -1.47
CA ALA A 216 -7.67 -5.22 -0.43
C ALA A 216 -8.50 -6.03 0.58
N ARG A 217 -9.24 -7.06 0.13
CA ARG A 217 -10.03 -7.95 0.98
C ARG A 217 -9.14 -8.86 1.82
N ARG A 218 -8.03 -9.33 1.25
CA ARG A 218 -7.01 -10.08 2.02
C ARG A 218 -6.37 -9.16 3.07
N PHE A 219 -5.96 -7.97 2.67
CA PHE A 219 -5.37 -6.96 3.53
C PHE A 219 -6.27 -6.58 4.71
N ALA A 220 -7.57 -6.39 4.49
CA ALA A 220 -8.53 -6.10 5.57
C ALA A 220 -8.57 -7.20 6.64
N LYS A 221 -8.51 -8.48 6.23
CA LYS A 221 -8.43 -9.63 7.16
C LYS A 221 -7.10 -9.67 7.89
N ASP A 222 -6.01 -9.41 7.19
CA ASP A 222 -4.67 -9.46 7.76
C ASP A 222 -4.42 -8.32 8.74
N LEU A 223 -5.00 -7.13 8.49
CA LEU A 223 -5.03 -6.05 9.47
C LEU A 223 -5.69 -6.50 10.79
N GLN A 224 -6.84 -7.17 10.72
CA GLN A 224 -7.52 -7.69 11.91
C GLN A 224 -6.63 -8.70 12.66
N ALA A 225 -6.00 -9.62 11.93
CA ALA A 225 -5.08 -10.59 12.53
C ALA A 225 -3.89 -9.91 13.23
N ILE A 226 -3.26 -8.93 12.60
CA ILE A 226 -2.12 -8.20 13.20
C ILE A 226 -2.56 -7.37 14.41
N MET A 227 -3.71 -6.71 14.36
CA MET A 227 -4.24 -5.95 15.51
C MET A 227 -4.43 -6.85 16.73
N GLN A 228 -4.96 -8.07 16.54
CA GLN A 228 -5.13 -9.04 17.62
C GLN A 228 -3.81 -9.50 18.26
N ALA A 229 -2.70 -9.46 17.52
CA ALA A 229 -1.39 -9.83 18.05
C ALA A 229 -0.73 -8.72 18.90
N LYS A 230 -1.26 -7.49 18.91
CA LYS A 230 -0.64 -6.31 19.53
C LYS A 230 -0.21 -6.56 20.99
N ASP A 231 -1.12 -7.07 21.80
CA ASP A 231 -0.93 -7.24 23.25
C ASP A 231 0.10 -8.34 23.59
N SER A 232 0.57 -9.12 22.60
CA SER A 232 1.53 -10.22 22.82
C SER A 232 3.01 -9.80 22.73
N MET A 233 3.30 -8.53 22.38
CA MET A 233 4.66 -8.09 22.08
C MET A 233 4.87 -6.60 22.33
N THR A 234 6.12 -6.14 22.23
CA THR A 234 6.44 -4.71 22.34
C THR A 234 5.92 -3.92 21.14
N ARG A 235 5.75 -2.61 21.32
CA ARG A 235 5.31 -1.69 20.26
C ARG A 235 6.20 -1.76 19.03
N ARG A 236 7.53 -1.86 19.21
CA ARG A 236 8.48 -1.96 18.10
C ARG A 236 8.27 -3.24 17.30
N GLN A 237 8.06 -4.37 17.97
CA GLN A 237 7.81 -5.65 17.29
C GLN A 237 6.50 -5.60 16.52
N TRP A 238 5.42 -5.14 17.17
CA TRP A 238 4.10 -5.07 16.55
C TRP A 238 4.06 -4.12 15.35
N THR A 239 4.61 -2.91 15.49
CA THR A 239 4.70 -1.94 14.37
C THR A 239 5.51 -2.50 13.20
N SER A 240 6.55 -3.31 13.47
CA SER A 240 7.34 -3.95 12.42
C SER A 240 6.54 -5.03 11.66
N LEU A 241 5.68 -5.79 12.34
CA LEU A 241 4.77 -6.75 11.70
C LEU A 241 3.70 -6.02 10.87
N LEU A 242 3.11 -4.97 11.41
CA LEU A 242 2.15 -4.12 10.71
C LEU A 242 2.78 -3.53 9.44
N GLU A 243 4.00 -3.00 9.53
CA GLU A 243 4.73 -2.51 8.36
C GLU A 243 4.86 -3.57 7.27
N ALA A 244 5.19 -4.83 7.61
CA ALA A 244 5.31 -5.90 6.62
C ALA A 244 4.00 -6.13 5.85
N VAL A 245 2.85 -6.12 6.56
CA VAL A 245 1.53 -6.25 5.95
C VAL A 245 1.17 -5.02 5.11
N LEU A 246 1.47 -3.81 5.59
CA LEU A 246 1.26 -2.56 4.83
C LEU A 246 2.05 -2.58 3.51
N ARG A 247 3.33 -2.99 3.54
CA ARG A 247 4.20 -3.04 2.35
C ARG A 247 3.63 -3.98 1.29
N LEU A 248 3.33 -5.23 1.67
CA LEU A 248 2.85 -6.24 0.73
C LEU A 248 1.46 -5.85 0.21
N GLY A 249 0.53 -5.54 1.11
CA GLY A 249 -0.84 -5.17 0.74
C GLY A 249 -0.89 -3.98 -0.21
N ALA A 250 -0.17 -2.90 0.10
CA ALA A 250 -0.20 -1.68 -0.71
C ALA A 250 0.33 -1.91 -2.13
N VAL A 251 1.46 -2.61 -2.28
CA VAL A 251 2.04 -2.86 -3.61
C VAL A 251 1.25 -3.90 -4.39
N SER A 252 0.74 -4.95 -3.75
CA SER A 252 -0.14 -5.93 -4.39
C SER A 252 -1.44 -5.29 -4.86
N HIS A 253 -2.05 -4.40 -4.07
CA HIS A 253 -3.26 -3.69 -4.46
C HIS A 253 -3.01 -2.73 -5.64
N VAL A 254 -1.92 -1.96 -5.61
CA VAL A 254 -1.55 -1.07 -6.73
C VAL A 254 -1.27 -1.87 -8.00
N THR A 255 -0.59 -3.01 -7.89
CA THR A 255 -0.31 -3.89 -9.03
C THR A 255 -1.59 -4.54 -9.59
N TRP A 256 -2.52 -4.92 -8.71
CA TRP A 256 -3.85 -5.40 -9.10
C TRP A 256 -4.65 -4.33 -9.82
N LEU A 257 -4.67 -3.09 -9.32
CA LEU A 257 -5.32 -1.97 -10.02
C LEU A 257 -4.71 -1.77 -11.40
N CYS A 258 -3.39 -1.89 -11.56
CA CYS A 258 -2.75 -1.80 -12.86
C CYS A 258 -3.27 -2.87 -13.84
N ASP A 259 -3.37 -4.12 -13.38
CA ASP A 259 -3.86 -5.25 -14.17
C ASP A 259 -5.34 -5.13 -14.53
N VAL A 260 -6.18 -4.73 -13.57
CA VAL A 260 -7.63 -4.52 -13.76
C VAL A 260 -7.87 -3.43 -14.81
N HIS A 261 -7.19 -2.29 -14.73
CA HIS A 261 -7.35 -1.24 -15.75
C HIS A 261 -6.90 -1.70 -17.14
N ALA A 262 -5.81 -2.46 -17.24
CA ALA A 262 -5.37 -3.02 -18.51
C ALA A 262 -6.44 -3.92 -19.14
N ARG A 263 -7.07 -4.76 -18.32
CA ARG A 263 -8.15 -5.66 -18.76
C ARG A 263 -9.43 -4.90 -19.11
N ILE A 264 -9.82 -3.89 -18.32
CA ILE A 264 -10.94 -3.00 -18.66
C ILE A 264 -10.69 -2.35 -20.02
N TRP A 265 -9.49 -1.81 -20.23
CA TRP A 265 -9.13 -1.21 -21.51
C TRP A 265 -9.22 -2.22 -22.67
N SER A 266 -8.83 -3.48 -22.48
CA SER A 266 -9.03 -4.52 -23.50
C SER A 266 -10.50 -4.68 -23.87
N CYS A 267 -11.42 -4.72 -22.89
CA CYS A 267 -12.86 -4.77 -23.14
C CYS A 267 -13.38 -3.53 -23.88
N LEU A 268 -12.99 -2.32 -23.45
CA LEU A 268 -13.42 -1.08 -24.09
C LEU A 268 -12.86 -0.93 -25.51
N SER A 269 -11.60 -1.34 -25.70
CA SER A 269 -10.93 -1.34 -27.00
C SER A 269 -11.63 -2.29 -27.95
N ALA A 270 -11.96 -3.51 -27.52
CA ALA A 270 -12.71 -4.48 -28.34
C ALA A 270 -14.11 -3.96 -28.69
N ALA A 271 -14.78 -3.25 -27.78
CA ALA A 271 -16.05 -2.58 -28.09
C ALA A 271 -15.91 -1.53 -29.20
N LEU A 272 -14.81 -0.78 -29.20
CA LEU A 272 -14.52 0.23 -30.23
C LEU A 272 -14.05 -0.39 -31.56
N THR A 273 -13.17 -1.39 -31.55
CA THR A 273 -12.54 -1.94 -32.75
C THR A 273 -13.35 -3.06 -33.38
N GLU A 274 -13.86 -3.98 -32.57
CA GLU A 274 -14.55 -5.21 -33.00
C GLU A 274 -16.07 -5.11 -32.85
N GLY A 275 -16.56 -4.12 -32.10
CA GLY A 275 -17.98 -4.00 -31.79
C GLY A 275 -18.45 -5.03 -30.77
N ALA A 276 -17.57 -5.53 -29.90
CA ALA A 276 -17.95 -6.44 -28.82
C ALA A 276 -18.71 -5.69 -27.71
N ALA A 277 -19.81 -6.26 -27.22
CA ALA A 277 -20.54 -5.75 -26.06
C ALA A 277 -20.83 -6.89 -25.07
N PRO A 278 -19.82 -7.30 -24.28
CA PRO A 278 -20.00 -8.37 -23.31
C PRO A 278 -20.99 -7.97 -22.21
N ASN A 279 -21.72 -8.96 -21.68
CA ASN A 279 -22.61 -8.76 -20.54
C ASN A 279 -21.82 -8.61 -19.22
N GLU A 280 -22.52 -8.29 -18.12
CA GLU A 280 -21.91 -8.07 -16.80
C GLU A 280 -21.02 -9.25 -16.34
N LYS A 281 -21.48 -10.49 -16.52
CA LYS A 281 -20.76 -11.69 -16.08
C LYS A 281 -19.49 -11.90 -16.89
N GLU A 282 -19.59 -11.74 -18.21
CA GLU A 282 -18.44 -11.82 -19.13
C GLU A 282 -17.40 -10.75 -18.81
N VAL A 283 -17.85 -9.52 -18.54
CA VAL A 283 -16.96 -8.42 -18.11
C VAL A 283 -16.28 -8.76 -16.79
N ARG A 284 -17.02 -9.25 -15.79
CA ARG A 284 -16.45 -9.62 -14.48
C ARG A 284 -15.29 -10.59 -14.62
N ILE A 285 -15.49 -11.67 -15.37
CA ILE A 285 -14.47 -12.70 -15.64
C ILE A 285 -13.28 -12.10 -16.41
N ALA A 286 -13.52 -11.20 -17.36
CA ALA A 286 -12.46 -10.60 -18.15
C ALA A 286 -11.58 -9.63 -17.34
N ILE A 287 -12.19 -8.79 -16.50
CA ILE A 287 -11.49 -7.68 -15.83
C ILE A 287 -10.86 -8.07 -14.50
N PHE A 288 -11.44 -9.03 -13.78
CA PHE A 288 -10.92 -9.48 -12.49
C PHE A 288 -10.19 -10.82 -12.65
N PRO A 289 -8.85 -10.86 -12.49
CA PRO A 289 -8.10 -12.11 -12.63
C PRO A 289 -8.46 -13.07 -11.49
N GLU A 290 -8.52 -14.38 -11.78
CA GLU A 290 -8.80 -15.39 -10.75
C GLU A 290 -7.58 -15.70 -9.87
N ALA A 291 -6.41 -15.90 -10.49
CA ALA A 291 -5.17 -16.27 -9.82
C ALA A 291 -3.95 -15.59 -10.48
N PRO A 292 -3.82 -14.26 -10.38
CA PRO A 292 -2.72 -13.55 -11.00
C PRO A 292 -1.38 -13.86 -10.31
N GLN A 293 -0.32 -13.92 -11.10
CA GLN A 293 1.04 -14.14 -10.63
C GLN A 293 1.86 -12.88 -10.93
N TYR A 294 1.88 -11.94 -9.97
CA TYR A 294 2.59 -10.67 -10.14
C TYR A 294 4.07 -10.79 -9.77
N MET A 295 4.37 -11.69 -8.84
CA MET A 295 5.70 -11.93 -8.30
C MET A 295 5.89 -13.43 -8.08
N ALA A 296 7.10 -13.93 -8.30
CA ALA A 296 7.47 -15.31 -8.00
C ALA A 296 8.58 -15.32 -6.95
N TYR A 297 8.42 -16.10 -5.88
CA TYR A 297 9.41 -16.24 -4.81
C TYR A 297 10.77 -16.67 -5.38
N GLY A 298 11.85 -16.02 -4.95
CA GLY A 298 13.20 -16.20 -5.51
C GLY A 298 13.42 -15.60 -6.90
N GLY A 299 12.36 -15.24 -7.62
CA GLY A 299 12.38 -14.61 -8.94
C GLY A 299 12.63 -13.09 -8.89
N LYS A 300 12.92 -12.49 -10.05
CA LYS A 300 13.06 -11.04 -10.20
C LYS A 300 11.68 -10.38 -10.14
N ALA A 301 11.46 -9.46 -9.21
CA ALA A 301 10.13 -8.87 -8.99
C ALA A 301 9.83 -7.65 -9.89
N LEU A 302 10.80 -6.75 -10.03
CA LEU A 302 10.53 -5.42 -10.59
C LEU A 302 10.16 -5.42 -12.08
N GLN A 303 10.57 -6.44 -12.83
CA GLN A 303 10.24 -6.52 -14.26
C GLN A 303 8.75 -6.84 -14.47
N GLY A 304 8.20 -7.82 -13.75
CA GLY A 304 6.77 -8.15 -13.84
C GLY A 304 5.88 -6.98 -13.42
N ILE A 305 6.26 -6.27 -12.36
CA ILE A 305 5.56 -5.04 -11.92
C ILE A 305 5.64 -3.95 -12.99
N LYS A 306 6.80 -3.77 -13.64
CA LYS A 306 6.98 -2.81 -14.73
C LYS A 306 6.06 -3.08 -15.91
N ASP A 307 5.89 -4.34 -16.28
CA ASP A 307 5.01 -4.69 -17.39
C ASP A 307 3.55 -4.32 -17.05
N LYS A 308 3.11 -4.59 -15.81
CA LYS A 308 1.77 -4.17 -15.33
C LYS A 308 1.60 -2.66 -15.29
N VAL A 309 2.58 -1.91 -14.79
CA VAL A 309 2.54 -0.44 -14.76
C VAL A 309 2.48 0.13 -16.17
N SER A 310 3.27 -0.39 -17.11
CA SER A 310 3.24 0.04 -18.51
C SER A 310 1.86 -0.16 -19.14
N SER A 311 1.27 -1.36 -18.97
CA SER A 311 -0.08 -1.66 -19.45
C SER A 311 -1.14 -0.77 -18.82
N TYR A 312 -1.03 -0.47 -17.52
CA TYR A 312 -1.90 0.47 -16.83
C TYR A 312 -1.84 1.89 -17.42
N LEU A 313 -0.65 2.41 -17.65
CA LEU A 313 -0.49 3.76 -18.21
C LEU A 313 -1.12 3.84 -19.60
N ASN A 314 -0.92 2.80 -20.41
CA ASN A 314 -1.56 2.68 -21.71
C ASN A 314 -3.10 2.67 -21.58
N ALA A 315 -3.62 1.85 -20.67
CA ALA A 315 -5.05 1.76 -20.39
C ALA A 315 -5.63 3.10 -19.92
N ARG A 316 -4.96 3.80 -18.99
CA ARG A 316 -5.41 5.10 -18.48
C ARG A 316 -5.54 6.12 -19.61
N LEU A 317 -4.57 6.19 -20.51
CA LEU A 317 -4.64 7.07 -21.69
C LEU A 317 -5.84 6.68 -22.57
N GLY A 318 -5.96 5.41 -22.94
CA GLY A 318 -7.04 4.93 -23.80
C GLY A 318 -8.43 5.19 -23.21
N ILE A 319 -8.66 4.82 -21.95
CA ILE A 319 -9.93 4.99 -21.25
C ILE A 319 -10.31 6.47 -21.20
N ASN A 320 -9.38 7.34 -20.79
CA ASN A 320 -9.67 8.78 -20.69
C ASN A 320 -9.93 9.41 -22.05
N THR A 321 -9.15 9.08 -23.07
CA THR A 321 -9.41 9.53 -24.45
C THR A 321 -10.81 9.13 -24.89
N LEU A 322 -11.18 7.86 -24.70
CA LEU A 322 -12.49 7.35 -25.09
C LEU A 322 -13.65 8.07 -24.38
N LEU A 323 -13.55 8.28 -23.07
CA LEU A 323 -14.57 9.02 -22.30
C LEU A 323 -14.69 10.48 -22.75
N TRP A 324 -13.58 11.12 -23.10
CA TRP A 324 -13.60 12.48 -23.66
C TRP A 324 -14.14 12.52 -25.10
N SER A 325 -13.83 11.52 -25.93
CA SER A 325 -14.37 11.40 -27.29
C SER A 325 -15.89 11.23 -27.28
N LEU A 326 -16.44 10.40 -26.39
CA LEU A 326 -17.89 10.25 -26.19
C LEU A 326 -18.56 11.61 -25.89
N LYS A 327 -17.95 12.41 -25.01
CA LYS A 327 -18.42 13.77 -24.73
C LYS A 327 -18.33 14.68 -25.97
N GLN A 328 -17.27 14.57 -26.76
CA GLN A 328 -17.05 15.39 -27.95
C GLN A 328 -18.09 15.12 -29.05
N ILE A 329 -18.51 13.86 -29.21
CA ILE A 329 -19.57 13.49 -30.18
C ILE A 329 -20.99 13.72 -29.63
N GLY A 330 -21.12 14.39 -28.48
CA GLY A 330 -22.41 14.75 -27.88
C GLY A 330 -23.14 13.60 -27.16
N THR A 331 -22.47 12.48 -26.89
CA THR A 331 -23.05 11.31 -26.21
C THR A 331 -22.20 10.88 -25.00
N PRO A 332 -22.04 11.78 -24.00
CA PRO A 332 -21.28 11.45 -22.80
C PRO A 332 -21.89 10.23 -22.12
N TYR A 333 -21.03 9.36 -21.58
CA TYR A 333 -21.49 8.27 -20.72
C TYR A 333 -21.88 8.83 -19.35
N GLU A 334 -23.02 8.41 -18.80
CA GLU A 334 -23.52 8.89 -17.49
C GLU A 334 -23.58 7.80 -16.42
N GLY A 335 -23.14 6.57 -16.75
CA GLY A 335 -23.11 5.45 -15.81
C GLY A 335 -21.85 5.39 -14.95
N ASP A 336 -21.72 4.31 -14.19
CA ASP A 336 -20.56 4.08 -13.31
C ASP A 336 -19.37 3.43 -14.04
N PHE A 337 -18.18 3.65 -13.49
CA PHE A 337 -16.92 3.01 -13.92
C PHE A 337 -16.28 2.25 -12.73
N SER A 338 -17.09 1.82 -11.76
CA SER A 338 -16.63 1.22 -10.51
C SER A 338 -16.99 -0.26 -10.41
N SER A 339 -17.87 -0.77 -11.29
CA SER A 339 -18.43 -2.12 -11.23
C SER A 339 -18.36 -2.83 -12.58
N SER A 340 -18.44 -4.16 -12.57
CA SER A 340 -18.56 -4.96 -13.79
C SER A 340 -19.80 -4.58 -14.60
N LYS A 341 -20.91 -4.25 -13.93
CA LYS A 341 -22.15 -3.78 -14.57
C LYS A 341 -21.94 -2.46 -15.30
N GLY A 342 -21.32 -1.48 -14.64
CA GLY A 342 -21.01 -0.17 -15.23
C GLY A 342 -20.04 -0.28 -16.40
N ILE A 343 -19.04 -1.16 -16.31
CA ILE A 343 -18.10 -1.39 -17.40
C ILE A 343 -18.78 -2.08 -18.60
N ALA A 344 -19.66 -3.05 -18.37
CA ALA A 344 -20.47 -3.66 -19.43
C ALA A 344 -21.40 -2.65 -20.11
N ALA A 345 -22.05 -1.79 -19.33
CA ALA A 345 -22.87 -0.70 -19.86
C ALA A 345 -22.04 0.30 -20.69
N LEU A 346 -20.80 0.59 -20.27
CA LEU A 346 -19.88 1.42 -21.06
C LEU A 346 -19.47 0.72 -22.37
N CYS A 347 -19.16 -0.58 -22.36
CA CYS A 347 -18.91 -1.35 -23.58
C CYS A 347 -20.10 -1.26 -24.56
N GLN A 348 -21.32 -1.46 -24.07
CA GLN A 348 -22.54 -1.33 -24.88
C GLN A 348 -22.71 0.08 -25.44
N HIS A 349 -22.44 1.11 -24.61
CA HIS A 349 -22.53 2.51 -25.02
C HIS A 349 -21.52 2.84 -26.14
N ILE A 350 -20.29 2.32 -26.04
CA ILE A 350 -19.26 2.44 -27.07
C ILE A 350 -19.71 1.74 -28.36
N GLN A 351 -20.21 0.52 -28.27
CA GLN A 351 -20.68 -0.25 -29.41
C GLN A 351 -21.78 0.51 -30.18
N ASN A 352 -22.77 1.06 -29.47
CA ASN A 352 -23.88 1.82 -30.05
C ASN A 352 -23.41 3.08 -30.79
N HIS A 353 -22.32 3.71 -30.34
CA HIS A 353 -21.78 4.95 -30.92
C HIS A 353 -20.49 4.73 -31.73
N ARG A 354 -20.13 3.48 -32.01
CA ARG A 354 -18.85 3.10 -32.63
C ARG A 354 -18.57 3.86 -33.92
N ASN A 355 -19.52 3.91 -34.85
CA ASN A 355 -19.35 4.59 -36.14
C ASN A 355 -19.16 6.11 -35.99
N ALA A 356 -19.76 6.72 -34.97
CA ALA A 356 -19.55 8.14 -34.69
C ALA A 356 -18.15 8.39 -34.10
N LEU A 357 -17.70 7.54 -33.16
CA LEU A 357 -16.36 7.59 -32.56
C LEU A 357 -15.25 7.39 -33.61
N LEU A 358 -15.42 6.45 -34.53
CA LEU A 358 -14.48 6.19 -35.62
C LEU A 358 -14.41 7.38 -36.59
N ARG A 359 -15.56 7.92 -37.01
CA ARG A 359 -15.59 9.12 -37.88
C ARG A 359 -14.98 10.35 -37.19
N ALA A 360 -15.04 10.43 -35.87
CA ALA A 360 -14.42 11.49 -35.09
C ALA A 360 -12.89 11.33 -34.89
N GLY A 361 -12.27 10.26 -35.42
CA GLY A 361 -10.83 10.06 -35.33
C GLY A 361 -10.34 9.59 -33.95
N THR A 362 -11.18 8.85 -33.22
CA THR A 362 -10.87 8.44 -31.84
C THR A 362 -9.68 7.49 -31.78
N LEU A 363 -9.54 6.56 -32.73
CA LEU A 363 -8.43 5.59 -32.76
C LEU A 363 -7.10 6.29 -33.04
N GLU A 364 -7.09 7.19 -34.02
CA GLU A 364 -5.95 8.03 -34.39
C GLU A 364 -5.52 8.86 -33.18
N THR A 365 -6.47 9.49 -32.49
CA THR A 365 -6.17 10.26 -31.28
C THR A 365 -5.57 9.40 -30.16
N ILE A 366 -6.02 8.16 -29.99
CA ILE A 366 -5.42 7.23 -29.00
C ILE A 366 -3.97 6.92 -29.38
N ILE A 367 -3.69 6.67 -30.67
CA ILE A 367 -2.34 6.38 -31.16
C ILE A 367 -1.43 7.59 -30.97
N ASP A 368 -1.86 8.78 -31.39
CA ASP A 368 -1.09 10.03 -31.25
C ASP A 368 -0.65 10.29 -29.81
N ILE A 369 -1.58 10.17 -28.85
CA ILE A 369 -1.30 10.41 -27.43
C ILE A 369 -0.31 9.36 -26.90
N ARG A 370 -0.41 8.10 -27.33
CA ARG A 370 0.52 7.04 -26.91
C ARG A 370 1.93 7.30 -27.43
N GLU A 371 2.07 7.74 -28.67
CA GLU A 371 3.36 8.07 -29.27
C GLU A 371 4.00 9.28 -28.58
N GLN A 372 3.21 10.32 -28.32
CA GLN A 372 3.64 11.50 -27.55
C GLN A 372 4.16 11.10 -26.15
N GLU A 373 3.47 10.17 -25.48
CA GLU A 373 3.76 9.78 -24.09
C GLU A 373 4.62 8.51 -23.95
N ALA A 374 5.30 8.07 -25.02
CA ALA A 374 6.07 6.82 -25.06
C ALA A 374 7.12 6.70 -23.92
N ARG A 375 7.73 7.80 -23.49
CA ARG A 375 8.69 7.81 -22.38
C ARG A 375 8.05 7.48 -21.03
N ALA A 376 6.83 7.95 -20.79
CA ALA A 376 6.08 7.64 -19.58
C ALA A 376 5.63 6.17 -19.59
N LEU A 377 5.16 5.67 -20.75
CA LEU A 377 4.78 4.27 -20.96
C LEU A 377 5.94 3.30 -20.68
N LEU A 378 7.16 3.64 -21.09
CA LEU A 378 8.38 2.87 -20.77
C LEU A 378 8.80 2.94 -19.29
N CYS A 379 8.03 3.64 -18.45
CA CYS A 379 8.25 3.84 -17.03
C CYS A 379 9.62 4.48 -16.70
N ARG A 380 10.15 5.30 -17.62
CA ARG A 380 11.46 5.96 -17.45
C ARG A 380 11.37 7.29 -16.69
N LYS A 381 10.19 7.92 -16.68
CA LYS A 381 9.90 9.20 -16.04
C LYS A 381 8.43 9.28 -15.61
N GLY A 382 8.10 10.28 -14.79
CA GLY A 382 6.72 10.59 -14.40
C GLY A 382 6.07 9.48 -13.59
N ILE A 383 4.76 9.31 -13.77
CA ILE A 383 3.94 8.39 -12.98
C ILE A 383 4.45 6.94 -13.05
N GLY A 384 4.88 6.47 -14.23
CA GLY A 384 5.44 5.12 -14.36
C GLY A 384 6.70 4.90 -13.51
N SER A 385 7.60 5.89 -13.48
CA SER A 385 8.79 5.83 -12.61
C SER A 385 8.39 5.86 -11.13
N ASN A 386 7.44 6.72 -10.75
CA ASN A 386 6.96 6.84 -9.37
C ASN A 386 6.36 5.52 -8.85
N LEU A 387 5.56 4.82 -9.66
CA LEU A 387 4.98 3.53 -9.30
C LEU A 387 6.03 2.42 -9.12
N LEU A 388 7.09 2.44 -9.94
CA LEU A 388 8.20 1.49 -9.78
C LEU A 388 9.07 1.81 -8.57
N GLU A 389 9.31 3.09 -8.29
CA GLU A 389 9.99 3.51 -7.08
C GLU A 389 9.17 3.15 -5.84
N PHE A 390 7.86 3.36 -5.87
CA PHE A 390 6.95 2.91 -4.82
C PHE A 390 7.11 1.42 -4.54
N ALA A 391 6.94 0.57 -5.56
CA ALA A 391 7.07 -0.88 -5.42
C ALA A 391 8.46 -1.29 -4.91
N ARG A 392 9.53 -0.68 -5.44
CA ARG A 392 10.91 -0.96 -5.02
C ARG A 392 11.15 -0.58 -3.55
N HIS A 393 10.70 0.60 -3.12
CA HIS A 393 11.03 1.13 -1.79
C HIS A 393 10.10 0.65 -0.69
N ALA A 394 8.83 0.36 -1.02
CA ALA A 394 7.91 -0.24 -0.07
C ALA A 394 8.30 -1.70 0.18
N LEU A 395 8.56 -2.50 -0.85
CA LEU A 395 8.89 -3.92 -0.67
C LEU A 395 10.37 -4.18 -0.35
N GLY A 396 11.27 -3.33 -0.83
CA GLY A 396 12.70 -3.57 -0.79
C GLY A 396 13.34 -3.37 0.59
N GLN A 397 14.25 -4.27 0.94
CA GLN A 397 15.12 -4.12 2.10
C GLN A 397 15.89 -2.81 2.05
N ARG A 398 15.75 -1.99 3.10
CA ARG A 398 16.50 -0.75 3.26
C ARG A 398 18.00 -0.99 3.11
N GLN A 399 18.62 -0.34 2.13
CA GLN A 399 20.07 -0.36 1.92
C GLN A 399 20.66 0.76 2.78
N THR A 400 21.26 0.40 3.92
CA THR A 400 21.81 1.37 4.88
C THR A 400 23.21 1.81 4.48
N ALA A 401 23.54 3.08 4.73
CA ALA A 401 24.91 3.60 4.56
C ALA A 401 25.89 2.96 5.56
N VAL A 402 25.39 2.63 6.76
CA VAL A 402 26.17 1.98 7.83
C VAL A 402 25.95 0.46 7.78
N PRO A 403 27.00 -0.37 7.55
CA PRO A 403 26.85 -1.83 7.46
C PRO A 403 26.28 -2.50 8.71
N LEU A 404 26.58 -1.97 9.91
CA LEU A 404 26.06 -2.49 11.19
C LEU A 404 24.53 -2.43 11.28
N LEU A 405 23.90 -1.50 10.54
CA LEU A 405 22.45 -1.32 10.51
C LEU A 405 21.78 -2.12 9.39
N ARG A 406 22.48 -3.03 8.71
CA ARG A 406 21.89 -3.92 7.69
C ARG A 406 20.74 -4.77 8.26
N GLY A 407 20.82 -5.07 9.57
CA GLY A 407 19.78 -5.77 10.32
C GLY A 407 18.54 -4.93 10.66
N TYR A 408 18.54 -3.63 10.37
CA TYR A 408 17.46 -2.72 10.77
C TYR A 408 16.10 -3.08 10.15
N ASP A 409 16.10 -3.35 8.84
CA ASP A 409 14.88 -3.65 8.10
C ASP A 409 14.73 -5.16 7.89
N GLN A 410 13.82 -5.77 8.65
CA GLN A 410 13.49 -7.20 8.58
C GLN A 410 12.08 -7.48 8.02
N GLY A 411 11.31 -6.43 7.71
CA GLY A 411 9.95 -6.53 7.17
C GLY A 411 9.89 -6.53 5.64
N TYR A 412 11.04 -6.68 4.97
CA TYR A 412 11.14 -6.61 3.53
C TYR A 412 10.52 -7.82 2.81
N ILE A 413 10.11 -7.61 1.57
CA ILE A 413 9.60 -8.62 0.64
C ILE A 413 10.53 -8.78 -0.58
N LEU A 414 11.41 -7.79 -0.82
CA LEU A 414 12.47 -7.88 -1.82
C LEU A 414 13.85 -7.68 -1.18
N LYS A 415 14.83 -8.48 -1.60
CA LYS A 415 16.25 -8.25 -1.29
C LYS A 415 17.08 -8.23 -2.56
N LYS A 416 18.26 -7.61 -2.52
CA LYS A 416 19.22 -7.77 -3.61
C LYS A 416 19.80 -9.18 -3.60
N LYS A 417 19.87 -9.82 -4.77
CA LYS A 417 20.45 -11.17 -4.91
C LYS A 417 21.93 -11.24 -4.55
N GLY A 418 22.65 -10.13 -4.71
CA GLY A 418 24.09 -10.04 -4.42
C GLY A 418 24.44 -8.70 -3.78
N SER A 419 25.71 -8.58 -3.38
CA SER A 419 26.27 -7.42 -2.69
C SER A 419 26.56 -6.23 -3.62
N SER A 420 26.59 -6.43 -4.94
CA SER A 420 26.78 -5.34 -5.90
C SER A 420 25.57 -4.38 -5.92
N PRO A 421 25.78 -3.05 -6.05
CA PRO A 421 24.70 -2.08 -6.26
C PRO A 421 23.80 -2.40 -7.47
N SER A 422 24.33 -3.02 -8.53
CA SER A 422 23.58 -3.41 -9.73
C SER A 422 22.85 -4.74 -9.62
N SER A 423 23.00 -5.47 -8.50
CA SER A 423 22.35 -6.76 -8.31
C SER A 423 20.83 -6.63 -8.42
N PRO A 424 20.15 -7.59 -9.06
CA PRO A 424 18.70 -7.56 -9.20
C PRO A 424 18.01 -7.72 -7.85
N TRP A 425 16.85 -7.09 -7.72
CA TRP A 425 15.91 -7.32 -6.64
C TRP A 425 15.14 -8.60 -6.90
N ILE A 426 15.18 -9.51 -5.93
CA ILE A 426 14.45 -10.77 -5.95
C ILE A 426 13.41 -10.80 -4.83
N VAL A 427 12.33 -11.55 -5.04
CA VAL A 427 11.34 -11.81 -4.00
C VAL A 427 11.95 -12.70 -2.93
N SER A 428 12.01 -12.19 -1.71
CA SER A 428 12.50 -12.88 -0.53
C SER A 428 11.96 -12.18 0.70
N LEU A 429 11.39 -12.95 1.62
CA LEU A 429 10.81 -12.41 2.83
C LEU A 429 11.91 -12.18 3.87
N GLY A 430 11.85 -11.06 4.58
CA GLY A 430 12.61 -10.87 5.80
C GLY A 430 11.97 -11.61 6.98
N PRO A 431 12.72 -11.91 8.05
CA PRO A 431 12.22 -12.64 9.21
C PRO A 431 10.91 -12.09 9.81
N VAL A 432 10.77 -10.77 9.90
CA VAL A 432 9.55 -10.12 10.43
C VAL A 432 8.40 -10.26 9.44
N ALA A 433 8.66 -10.18 8.13
CA ALA A 433 7.64 -10.44 7.12
C ALA A 433 7.16 -11.90 7.16
N VAL A 434 8.07 -12.86 7.36
CA VAL A 434 7.68 -14.28 7.56
C VAL A 434 6.79 -14.42 8.78
N LEU A 435 7.18 -13.87 9.94
CA LEU A 435 6.35 -13.91 11.16
C LEU A 435 4.95 -13.32 10.94
N ALA A 436 4.87 -12.14 10.33
CA ALA A 436 3.61 -11.45 10.06
C ALA A 436 2.69 -12.28 9.15
N LEU A 437 3.23 -12.82 8.05
CA LEU A 437 2.46 -13.54 7.05
C LEU A 437 2.07 -14.94 7.52
N VAL A 438 2.90 -15.60 8.33
CA VAL A 438 2.54 -16.87 8.98
C VAL A 438 1.41 -16.65 9.99
N HIS A 439 1.50 -15.60 10.82
CA HIS A 439 0.41 -15.24 11.73
C HIS A 439 -0.89 -14.99 10.98
N CYS A 440 -0.87 -14.20 9.91
CA CYS A 440 -2.06 -13.91 9.11
C CYS A 440 -2.59 -15.14 8.37
N ALA A 441 -1.72 -16.04 7.90
CA ALA A 441 -2.11 -17.28 7.22
C ALA A 441 -2.85 -18.27 8.15
N LEU A 442 -2.54 -18.23 9.45
CA LEU A 442 -3.11 -19.07 10.50
C LEU A 442 -4.18 -18.36 11.34
N ALA A 443 -4.48 -17.09 11.08
CA ALA A 443 -5.53 -16.37 11.81
C ALA A 443 -6.88 -17.10 11.69
N GLY A 444 -7.61 -17.20 12.81
CA GLY A 444 -8.86 -17.96 12.94
C GLY A 444 -8.69 -19.48 12.98
N MET A 445 -7.45 -20.01 12.92
CA MET A 445 -7.21 -21.45 12.96
C MET A 445 -6.84 -21.91 14.38
N GLY A 446 -7.52 -22.94 14.89
CA GLY A 446 -7.25 -23.52 16.21
C GLY A 446 -5.98 -24.38 16.33
N GLY A 447 -4.97 -24.22 15.46
CA GLY A 447 -3.73 -24.99 15.56
C GLY A 447 -2.90 -25.07 14.27
N PRO A 448 -1.86 -25.93 14.27
CA PRO A 448 -0.95 -26.10 13.13
C PRO A 448 -1.67 -26.47 11.83
N ARG A 449 -1.12 -26.04 10.68
CA ARG A 449 -1.67 -26.33 9.34
C ARG A 449 -0.58 -26.68 8.36
N SER A 450 -0.92 -27.35 7.26
CA SER A 450 0.07 -27.60 6.19
C SER A 450 0.70 -26.29 5.68
N ILE A 451 1.99 -26.35 5.35
CA ILE A 451 2.73 -25.21 4.77
C ILE A 451 2.08 -24.63 3.50
N HIS A 452 1.28 -25.42 2.79
CA HIS A 452 0.48 -24.95 1.65
C HIS A 452 -0.40 -23.75 2.00
N ARG A 453 -0.81 -23.61 3.26
CA ARG A 453 -1.59 -22.47 3.72
C ARG A 453 -0.84 -21.14 3.57
N LEU A 454 0.47 -21.13 3.81
CA LEU A 454 1.30 -19.96 3.57
C LEU A 454 1.40 -19.65 2.07
N GLY A 455 1.52 -20.67 1.23
CA GLY A 455 1.48 -20.53 -0.24
C GLY A 455 0.19 -19.87 -0.70
N LEU A 456 -0.97 -20.39 -0.29
CA LEU A 456 -2.28 -19.83 -0.60
C LEU A 456 -2.45 -18.39 -0.08
N HIS A 457 -1.85 -18.08 1.07
CA HIS A 457 -1.87 -16.73 1.63
C HIS A 457 -1.06 -15.74 0.80
N LEU A 458 0.15 -16.14 0.37
CA LEU A 458 1.00 -15.36 -0.53
C LEU A 458 0.36 -15.20 -1.92
N GLU A 459 -0.29 -16.23 -2.43
CA GLU A 459 -1.04 -16.20 -3.69
C GLU A 459 -2.18 -15.19 -3.64
N ALA A 460 -2.83 -14.98 -2.49
CA ALA A 460 -3.86 -13.94 -2.32
C ALA A 460 -3.31 -12.50 -2.45
N TYR A 461 -1.99 -12.33 -2.45
CA TYR A 461 -1.28 -11.09 -2.76
C TYR A 461 -0.58 -11.12 -4.13
N GLY A 462 -0.76 -12.18 -4.91
CA GLY A 462 -0.16 -12.36 -6.24
C GLY A 462 1.31 -12.77 -6.17
N VAL A 463 1.77 -13.31 -5.03
CA VAL A 463 3.10 -13.88 -4.86
C VAL A 463 3.00 -15.40 -4.98
N THR A 464 3.56 -15.95 -6.04
CA THR A 464 3.62 -17.41 -6.22
C THR A 464 4.84 -17.99 -5.54
N VAL A 465 4.65 -19.17 -4.94
CA VAL A 465 5.71 -19.95 -4.32
C VAL A 465 5.61 -21.36 -4.89
N ASP A 466 6.71 -21.91 -5.39
CA ASP A 466 6.72 -23.32 -5.75
C ASP A 466 6.58 -24.16 -4.48
N LYS A 467 5.40 -24.77 -4.32
CA LYS A 467 5.03 -25.62 -3.18
C LYS A 467 5.97 -26.79 -2.97
N HIS A 468 6.59 -27.31 -4.03
CA HIS A 468 7.54 -28.43 -3.94
C HIS A 468 8.92 -27.97 -3.47
N GLU A 469 9.22 -26.67 -3.55
CA GLU A 469 10.50 -26.10 -3.17
C GLU A 469 10.50 -25.47 -1.78
N ILE A 470 9.33 -25.20 -1.15
CA ILE A 470 9.29 -24.48 0.15
C ILE A 470 10.19 -25.16 1.18
N ALA A 471 10.19 -26.49 1.26
CA ALA A 471 11.01 -27.23 2.22
C ALA A 471 12.52 -27.05 2.02
N ARG A 472 12.96 -26.72 0.80
CA ARG A 472 14.36 -26.71 0.36
C ARG A 472 14.90 -25.32 0.04
N ASN A 473 14.03 -24.33 -0.15
CA ASN A 473 14.42 -22.97 -0.49
C ASN A 473 14.67 -22.10 0.77
N ASP A 474 15.07 -20.85 0.53
CA ASP A 474 15.36 -19.86 1.59
C ASP A 474 14.16 -19.61 2.53
N LEU A 475 12.92 -19.75 2.03
CA LEU A 475 11.71 -19.61 2.86
C LEU A 475 11.62 -20.74 3.89
N GLY A 476 11.81 -21.99 3.48
CA GLY A 476 11.84 -23.14 4.39
C GLY A 476 12.94 -23.04 5.43
N HIS A 477 14.12 -22.56 5.04
CA HIS A 477 15.21 -22.30 5.98
C HIS A 477 14.82 -21.24 7.02
N GLN A 478 14.26 -20.10 6.58
CA GLN A 478 13.80 -19.06 7.51
C GLN A 478 12.69 -19.55 8.45
N LEU A 479 11.73 -20.31 7.94
CA LEU A 479 10.65 -20.89 8.74
C LEU A 479 11.19 -21.79 9.85
N ARG A 480 12.19 -22.64 9.56
CA ARG A 480 12.86 -23.49 10.57
C ARG A 480 13.64 -22.66 11.58
N MET A 481 14.41 -21.68 11.11
CA MET A 481 15.20 -20.80 11.98
C MET A 481 14.34 -19.99 12.96
N LEU A 482 13.11 -19.65 12.55
CA LEU A 482 12.14 -18.93 13.37
C LEU A 482 11.27 -19.85 14.23
N GLY A 483 11.44 -21.17 14.16
CA GLY A 483 10.63 -22.13 14.90
C GLY A 483 9.16 -22.17 14.44
N LEU A 484 8.88 -21.82 13.18
CA LEU A 484 7.52 -21.70 12.64
C LEU A 484 7.04 -22.96 11.94
N VAL A 485 7.83 -24.03 11.94
CA VAL A 485 7.47 -25.30 11.32
C VAL A 485 7.84 -26.50 12.17
N LEU A 486 7.04 -27.55 12.07
CA LEU A 486 7.35 -28.91 12.53
C LEU A 486 7.42 -29.83 11.31
N ASP A 487 8.51 -30.58 11.18
CA ASP A 487 8.58 -31.65 10.18
C ASP A 487 7.65 -32.79 10.64
N SER A 488 6.71 -33.19 9.77
CA SER A 488 5.67 -34.18 10.07
C SER A 488 5.47 -35.10 8.88
N PRO A 489 5.79 -36.41 8.98
CA PRO A 489 5.65 -37.36 7.88
C PRO A 489 4.20 -37.54 7.43
N ASP A 490 3.24 -37.30 8.33
CA ASP A 490 1.80 -37.44 8.05
C ASP A 490 1.17 -36.21 7.36
N ALA A 491 1.93 -35.12 7.20
CA ALA A 491 1.45 -33.94 6.48
C ALA A 491 1.73 -34.09 4.97
N GLU A 492 0.79 -33.72 4.09
CA GLU A 492 0.94 -33.81 2.62
C GLU A 492 2.23 -33.15 2.08
N SER A 493 2.73 -32.13 2.79
CA SER A 493 3.95 -31.39 2.47
C SER A 493 5.19 -31.80 3.27
N GLY A 494 5.07 -32.76 4.20
CA GLY A 494 6.12 -33.12 5.16
C GLY A 494 6.37 -32.07 6.25
N MET A 495 5.63 -30.95 6.26
CA MET A 495 5.81 -29.82 7.18
C MET A 495 4.48 -29.21 7.61
N LEU A 496 4.34 -28.94 8.90
CA LEU A 496 3.26 -28.19 9.52
C LEU A 496 3.75 -26.81 9.95
N LEU A 497 2.98 -25.78 9.62
CA LEU A 497 3.18 -24.38 10.01
C LEU A 497 2.58 -24.14 11.40
N LEU A 498 3.33 -23.46 12.26
CA LEU A 498 2.98 -23.13 13.65
C LEU A 498 2.60 -21.65 13.81
N PRO A 499 1.60 -21.33 14.64
CA PRO A 499 1.26 -19.95 14.96
C PRO A 499 2.39 -19.31 15.80
N PRO A 500 2.89 -18.12 15.42
CA PRO A 500 3.99 -17.45 16.12
C PRO A 500 3.56 -16.78 17.42
N PHE A 501 2.28 -16.44 17.55
CA PHE A 501 1.73 -15.70 18.68
C PHE A 501 0.51 -16.43 19.24
N HIS A 502 0.33 -16.35 20.55
CA HIS A 502 -0.87 -16.88 21.19
C HIS A 502 -2.07 -16.00 20.79
N THR A 503 -3.08 -16.61 20.19
CA THR A 503 -4.36 -15.94 19.96
C THR A 503 -5.12 -15.91 21.28
N SER A 504 -5.37 -14.72 21.83
CA SER A 504 -6.23 -14.58 23.00
C SER A 504 -7.61 -15.20 22.68
N GLN A 505 -8.00 -16.25 23.40
CA GLN A 505 -9.26 -17.00 23.21
C GLN A 505 -10.55 -16.16 23.40
N VAL A 506 -10.43 -14.87 23.71
CA VAL A 506 -11.54 -14.01 24.18
C VAL A 506 -12.48 -13.54 23.06
N LEU A 507 -12.26 -13.88 21.78
CA LEU A 507 -13.11 -13.40 20.68
C LEU A 507 -13.52 -14.48 19.65
N GLN A 508 -13.46 -15.77 20.00
CA GLN A 508 -14.07 -16.82 19.16
C GLN A 508 -15.61 -16.74 19.08
N GLU A 509 -16.25 -15.88 19.87
CA GLU A 509 -17.71 -15.66 19.81
C GLU A 509 -18.17 -14.76 18.64
N TYR A 510 -17.27 -14.09 17.91
CA TYR A 510 -17.66 -13.18 16.81
C TYR A 510 -17.55 -13.77 15.40
N GLU A 511 -17.12 -15.02 15.23
CA GLU A 511 -17.01 -15.67 13.91
C GLU A 511 -18.24 -16.53 13.52
N HIS A 512 -19.35 -16.43 14.27
CA HIS A 512 -20.63 -17.06 13.94
C HIS A 512 -21.72 -16.09 13.45
N GLU A 513 -21.36 -14.87 13.00
CA GLU A 513 -22.26 -13.95 12.29
C GLU A 513 -21.78 -13.55 10.89
#